data_AF-A0A8H3IJQ4-F1
#
_entry.id   AF-A0A8H3IJQ4-F1
#
_cell.length_a   1.000
_cell.length_b   1.000
_cell.length_c   1.000
_cell.angle_alpha   90.00
_cell.angle_beta   90.00
_cell.angle_gamma   90.00
#
_symmetry.space_group_name_H-M   'P 1'
#
loop_
_entity.id
_entity.type
_entity.pdbx_description
1 polymer ?
#
loop_
_entity_poly.entity_id
_entity_poly.type
_entity_poly.pdbx_seq_one_letter_code
_entity_poly.pdbx_strand_id
1 'polypeptide(L)'
;MPHPEAKYLRPAISPSTTEAERHFAQICASGDYEKVVESEARTQQYLTQGLCAAIYHKDLRIAEILLNKVASIDSDVLSAAASVKSLPIFQLLLEHGWDINAPFLGNMTMLM
;
A
#
# COMPACT_ATOMS: atom_id res chain seq x y z
N MET A 1 39.86 2.53 -33.46
CA MET A 1 38.53 1.93 -33.74
C MET A 1 37.73 2.00 -32.44
N PRO A 2 36.55 2.64 -32.40
CA PRO A 2 35.80 2.81 -31.17
C PRO A 2 34.98 1.56 -30.85
N HIS A 3 35.01 1.13 -29.59
CA HIS A 3 34.13 0.11 -29.03
C HIS A 3 32.67 0.63 -28.97
N PRO A 4 31.66 -0.18 -29.31
CA PRO A 4 30.27 0.21 -29.10
C PRO A 4 29.91 0.07 -27.61
N GLU A 5 29.43 1.16 -27.02
CA GLU A 5 28.95 1.22 -25.63
C GLU A 5 27.79 0.24 -25.39
N ALA A 6 27.90 -0.52 -24.30
CA ALA A 6 26.82 -1.31 -23.72
C ALA A 6 25.72 -0.38 -23.16
N LYS A 7 24.87 0.16 -24.03
CA LYS A 7 23.74 1.04 -23.67
C LYS A 7 22.42 0.31 -23.36
N TYR A 8 22.48 -1.00 -23.12
CA TYR A 8 21.29 -1.79 -22.80
C TYR A 8 21.52 -2.73 -21.62
N LEU A 9 21.94 -2.18 -20.48
CA LEU A 9 21.58 -2.78 -19.20
C LEU A 9 20.09 -2.54 -18.99
N ARG A 10 19.24 -3.43 -19.52
CA ARG A 10 17.88 -3.58 -18.99
C ARG A 10 18.02 -3.81 -17.48
N PRO A 11 17.20 -3.18 -16.62
CA PRO A 11 17.18 -3.54 -15.21
C PRO A 11 16.91 -5.05 -15.14
N ALA A 12 17.86 -5.80 -14.61
CA ALA A 12 17.65 -7.20 -14.30
C ALA A 12 16.61 -7.23 -13.18
N ILE A 13 15.32 -7.32 -13.56
CA ILE A 13 14.25 -7.61 -12.63
C ILE A 13 14.55 -9.02 -12.13
N SER A 14 15.14 -9.12 -10.94
CA SER A 14 15.48 -10.40 -10.34
C SER A 14 14.19 -11.21 -10.17
N PRO A 15 14.15 -12.50 -10.55
CA PRO A 15 12.95 -13.34 -10.44
C PRO A 15 12.42 -13.45 -9.00
N SER A 16 13.25 -13.14 -8.01
CA SER A 16 12.88 -13.00 -6.59
C SER A 16 11.86 -11.89 -6.31
N THR A 17 11.83 -10.83 -7.12
CA THR A 17 10.93 -9.67 -6.93
C THR A 17 9.49 -10.07 -7.22
N THR A 18 9.27 -10.81 -8.32
CA THR A 18 7.93 -11.23 -8.76
C THR A 18 7.33 -12.35 -7.91
N GLU A 19 8.17 -13.17 -7.27
CA GLU A 19 7.70 -14.25 -6.39
C GLU A 19 7.34 -13.71 -5.00
N ALA A 20 8.12 -12.77 -4.47
CA ALA A 20 7.76 -12.02 -3.26
C ALA A 20 6.46 -11.22 -3.45
N GLU A 21 6.27 -10.58 -4.62
CA GLU A 21 5.03 -9.90 -5.02
C GLU A 21 3.81 -10.84 -4.99
N ARG A 22 3.93 -12.02 -5.61
CA ARG A 22 2.84 -13.02 -5.64
C ARG A 22 2.53 -13.58 -4.28
N HIS A 23 3.56 -13.91 -3.51
CA HIS A 23 3.41 -14.46 -2.17
C HIS A 23 2.69 -13.47 -1.26
N PHE A 24 3.00 -12.17 -1.38
CA PHE A 24 2.33 -11.11 -0.63
C PHE A 24 0.88 -10.89 -1.07
N ALA A 25 0.58 -10.84 -2.38
CA ALA A 25 -0.80 -10.77 -2.87
C ALA A 25 -1.64 -11.94 -2.35
N GLN A 26 -1.03 -13.12 -2.24
CA GLN A 26 -1.67 -14.31 -1.68
C GLN A 26 -1.86 -14.20 -0.16
N ILE A 27 -0.89 -13.61 0.57
CA ILE A 27 -1.01 -13.33 2.00
C ILE A 27 -2.15 -12.32 2.24
N CYS A 28 -2.18 -11.20 1.51
CA CYS A 28 -3.26 -10.21 1.57
C CYS A 28 -4.63 -10.81 1.25
N ALA A 29 -4.71 -11.71 0.27
CA ALA A 29 -5.96 -12.41 -0.07
C ALA A 29 -6.37 -13.48 0.96
N SER A 30 -5.40 -14.07 1.67
CA SER A 30 -5.63 -15.13 2.68
C SER A 30 -5.97 -14.62 4.07
N GLY A 31 -5.68 -13.35 4.36
CA GLY A 31 -5.85 -12.76 5.69
C GLY A 31 -4.71 -13.07 6.68
N ASP A 32 -3.61 -13.68 6.23
CA ASP A 32 -2.47 -14.09 7.07
C ASP A 32 -1.44 -12.96 7.23
N TYR A 33 -1.92 -11.78 7.66
CA TYR A 33 -1.19 -10.51 7.60
C TYR A 33 0.06 -10.42 8.49
N GLU A 34 0.32 -11.38 9.37
CA GLU A 34 1.57 -11.42 10.16
C GLU A 34 2.79 -11.61 9.25
N LYS A 35 2.63 -12.37 8.15
CA LYS A 35 3.70 -12.58 7.16
C LYS A 35 3.92 -11.38 6.23
N VAL A 36 2.91 -10.52 6.07
CA VAL A 36 3.01 -9.24 5.34
C VAL A 36 3.99 -8.29 6.05
N VAL A 37 3.99 -8.30 7.38
CA VAL A 37 4.85 -7.46 8.23
C VAL A 37 6.32 -7.90 8.19
N GLU A 38 6.56 -9.20 8.00
CA GLU A 38 7.89 -9.84 7.97
C GLU A 38 8.54 -9.84 6.57
N SER A 39 7.77 -9.58 5.51
CA SER A 39 8.28 -9.54 4.14
C SER A 39 9.28 -8.40 3.92
N GLU A 40 10.46 -8.72 3.37
CA GLU A 40 11.53 -7.74 3.10
C GLU A 40 11.25 -6.84 1.89
N ALA A 41 10.16 -7.06 1.15
CA ALA A 41 9.77 -6.24 0.01
C ALA A 41 9.18 -4.89 0.48
N ARG A 42 10.06 -3.94 0.80
CA ARG A 42 9.75 -2.63 1.42
C ARG A 42 9.44 -1.51 0.41
N THR A 43 8.93 -1.79 -0.78
CA THR A 43 8.52 -0.69 -1.66
C THR A 43 7.24 -0.04 -1.14
N GLN A 44 7.11 1.28 -1.29
CA GLN A 44 5.92 2.03 -0.88
C GLN A 44 4.63 1.43 -1.43
N GLN A 45 4.66 1.03 -2.71
CA GLN A 45 3.53 0.40 -3.38
C GLN A 45 3.05 -0.89 -2.67
N TYR A 46 3.97 -1.67 -2.06
CA TYR A 46 3.60 -2.86 -1.29
C TYR A 46 2.87 -2.53 0.01
N LEU A 47 3.38 -1.52 0.73
CA LEU A 47 2.76 -1.07 1.97
C LEU A 47 1.36 -0.50 1.71
N THR A 48 1.20 0.29 0.66
CA THR A 48 -0.10 0.84 0.24
C THR A 48 -1.09 -0.25 -0.17
N GLN A 49 -0.68 -1.24 -0.97
CA GLN A 49 -1.57 -2.37 -1.31
C GLN A 49 -2.00 -3.19 -0.10
N GLY A 50 -1.05 -3.50 0.79
CA GLY A 50 -1.34 -4.19 2.05
C GLY A 50 -2.33 -3.40 2.90
N LEU A 51 -2.18 -2.06 2.94
CA LEU A 51 -3.06 -1.18 3.71
C LEU A 51 -4.48 -1.18 3.12
N CYS A 52 -4.62 -1.09 1.80
CA CYS A 52 -5.92 -1.21 1.14
C CYS A 52 -6.60 -2.55 1.48
N ALA A 53 -5.87 -3.67 1.43
CA ALA A 53 -6.40 -4.98 1.79
C ALA A 53 -6.84 -5.02 3.26
N ALA A 54 -6.00 -4.57 4.19
CA ALA A 54 -6.35 -4.50 5.62
C ALA A 54 -7.62 -3.65 5.85
N ILE A 55 -7.74 -2.52 5.15
CA ILE A 55 -8.93 -1.66 5.20
C ILE A 55 -10.18 -2.40 4.70
N TYR A 56 -10.11 -3.06 3.54
CA TYR A 56 -11.24 -3.84 3.00
C TYR A 56 -11.72 -4.93 3.96
N HIS A 57 -10.79 -5.55 4.69
CA HIS A 57 -11.07 -6.55 5.70
C HIS A 57 -11.39 -5.97 7.09
N LYS A 58 -11.35 -4.63 7.24
CA LYS A 58 -11.56 -3.89 8.50
C LYS A 58 -10.59 -4.31 9.62
N ASP A 59 -9.39 -4.75 9.26
CA ASP A 59 -8.36 -5.15 10.21
C ASP A 59 -7.55 -3.92 10.66
N LEU A 60 -7.99 -3.30 11.74
CA LEU A 60 -7.37 -2.09 12.30
C LEU A 60 -5.93 -2.33 12.77
N ARG A 61 -5.64 -3.49 13.36
CA ARG A 61 -4.30 -3.81 13.88
C ARG A 61 -3.28 -3.84 12.75
N ILE A 62 -3.63 -4.47 11.62
CA ILE A 62 -2.73 -4.57 10.47
C ILE A 62 -2.62 -3.23 9.75
N ALA A 63 -3.74 -2.51 9.59
CA ALA A 63 -3.73 -1.16 9.03
C ALA A 63 -2.79 -0.25 9.84
N GLU A 64 -2.84 -0.29 11.16
CA GLU A 64 -1.99 0.49 12.06
C GLU A 64 -0.50 0.10 11.92
N ILE A 65 -0.18 -1.20 11.85
CA ILE A 65 1.21 -1.65 11.65
C ILE A 65 1.76 -1.14 10.31
N LEU A 66 0.96 -1.17 9.25
CA LEU A 66 1.37 -0.72 7.92
C LEU A 66 1.56 0.80 7.87
N LEU A 67 0.66 1.55 8.50
CA LEU A 67 0.79 3.01 8.65
C LEU A 67 2.02 3.39 9.48
N ASN A 68 2.33 2.64 10.55
CA ASN A 68 3.57 2.81 11.32
C ASN A 68 4.85 2.52 10.51
N LYS A 69 4.74 1.70 9.45
CA LYS A 69 5.83 1.49 8.47
C LYS A 69 5.87 2.57 7.39
N VAL A 70 5.18 3.69 7.60
CA VAL A 70 5.12 4.85 6.70
C VAL A 70 4.42 4.50 5.37
N ALA A 71 3.42 3.61 5.37
CA ALA A 71 2.58 3.39 4.20
C ALA A 71 1.97 4.73 3.73
N SER A 72 2.08 5.03 2.43
CA SER A 72 1.49 6.25 1.87
C SER A 72 -0.03 6.19 1.93
N ILE A 73 -0.65 7.25 2.47
CA ILE A 73 -2.10 7.46 2.43
C ILE A 73 -2.41 8.22 1.14
N ASP A 74 -2.77 7.50 0.10
CA ASP A 74 -3.10 8.05 -1.22
C ASP A 74 -4.59 7.84 -1.58
N SER A 75 -4.97 8.17 -2.81
CA SER A 75 -6.35 8.03 -3.29
C SER A 75 -6.88 6.60 -3.21
N ASP A 76 -6.04 5.57 -3.36
CA ASP A 76 -6.50 4.17 -3.33
C ASP A 76 -6.87 3.76 -1.90
N VAL A 77 -6.03 4.14 -0.93
CA VAL A 77 -6.29 3.94 0.51
C VAL A 77 -7.58 4.64 0.93
N LEU A 78 -7.77 5.88 0.49
CA LEU A 78 -8.96 6.66 0.81
C LEU A 78 -10.22 6.09 0.13
N SER A 79 -10.11 5.55 -1.08
CA SER A 79 -11.20 4.88 -1.80
C SER A 79 -11.62 3.58 -1.08
N ALA A 80 -10.63 2.82 -0.61
CA ALA A 80 -10.88 1.64 0.21
C ALA A 80 -11.61 2.01 1.51
N ALA A 81 -11.14 3.06 2.21
CA ALA A 81 -11.75 3.55 3.45
C ALA A 81 -13.20 4.03 3.24
N ALA A 82 -13.45 4.78 2.16
CA ALA A 82 -14.79 5.22 1.76
C ALA A 82 -15.72 4.06 1.44
N SER A 83 -15.19 3.01 0.78
CA SER A 83 -15.95 1.82 0.42
C SER A 83 -16.41 1.03 1.65
N VAL A 84 -15.57 0.90 2.67
CA VAL A 84 -15.90 0.13 3.88
C VAL A 84 -16.74 0.91 4.90
N LYS A 85 -16.82 2.24 4.77
CA LYS A 85 -17.61 3.15 5.63
C LYS A 85 -17.36 2.94 7.13
N SER A 86 -16.09 2.74 7.48
CA SER A 86 -15.68 2.41 8.85
C SER A 86 -15.10 3.63 9.55
N LEU A 87 -15.83 4.18 10.53
CA LEU A 87 -15.37 5.32 11.33
C LEU A 87 -14.00 5.05 12.01
N PRO A 88 -13.75 3.86 12.60
CA PRO A 88 -12.43 3.55 13.17
C PRO A 88 -11.28 3.60 12.15
N ILE A 89 -11.52 3.23 10.88
CA ILE A 89 -10.50 3.31 9.83
C ILE A 89 -10.18 4.78 9.54
N PHE A 90 -11.19 5.64 9.46
CA PHE A 90 -10.97 7.07 9.24
C PHE A 90 -10.23 7.72 10.41
N GLN A 91 -10.56 7.35 11.65
CA GLN A 91 -9.83 7.83 12.83
C GLN A 91 -8.36 7.41 12.77
N LEU A 92 -8.09 6.14 12.45
CA LEU A 92 -6.72 5.64 12.31
C LEU A 92 -5.94 6.38 11.23
N LEU A 93 -6.54 6.63 10.06
CA LEU A 93 -5.88 7.39 8.99
C LEU A 93 -5.57 8.84 9.43
N LEU A 94 -6.49 9.51 10.13
CA LEU A 94 -6.28 10.86 10.68
C LEU A 94 -5.13 10.91 11.68
N GLU A 95 -5.06 9.92 12.58
CA GLU A 95 -3.99 9.79 13.59
C GLU A 95 -2.61 9.61 12.93
N HIS A 96 -2.58 8.99 11.75
CA HIS A 96 -1.38 8.78 10.95
C HIS A 96 -1.11 9.89 9.92
N GLY A 97 -1.73 11.06 10.08
CA GLY A 97 -1.40 12.27 9.32
C GLY A 97 -2.13 12.42 7.99
N TRP A 98 -3.22 11.69 7.77
CA TRP A 98 -4.12 11.98 6.65
C TRP A 98 -4.70 13.39 6.79
N ASP A 99 -4.50 14.23 5.79
CA ASP A 99 -5.20 15.50 5.68
C ASP A 99 -6.60 15.28 5.10
N ILE A 100 -7.61 15.39 5.95
CA ILE A 100 -9.02 15.25 5.57
C ILE A 100 -9.48 16.30 4.54
N ASN A 101 -8.78 17.43 4.44
CA ASN A 101 -9.08 18.47 3.48
C ASN A 101 -8.37 18.26 2.14
N ALA A 102 -7.51 17.24 2.04
CA ALA A 102 -6.84 16.92 0.80
C ALA A 102 -7.85 16.49 -0.28
N PRO A 103 -7.64 16.91 -1.53
CA PRO A 103 -8.52 16.51 -2.64
C PRO A 103 -8.40 15.00 -2.88
N PHE A 104 -9.53 14.30 -2.82
CA PHE A 104 -9.60 12.85 -2.94
C PHE A 104 -9.70 12.40 -4.41
N LEU A 105 -10.62 13.00 -5.15
CA LEU A 105 -10.82 12.88 -6.59
C LEU A 105 -11.57 14.14 -7.03
N GLY A 106 -11.29 14.64 -8.25
CA GLY A 106 -11.73 15.95 -8.76
C GLY A 106 -13.00 16.52 -8.11
N ASN A 107 -12.87 17.71 -7.53
CA ASN A 107 -13.88 18.52 -6.83
C ASN A 107 -14.65 17.89 -5.64
N MET A 108 -14.45 16.61 -5.30
CA MET A 108 -15.03 16.00 -4.12
C MET A 108 -14.02 15.96 -2.97
N THR A 109 -14.24 16.81 -1.98
CA THR A 109 -13.75 16.60 -0.61
C THR A 109 -14.49 15.42 -0.01
N MET A 110 -13.79 14.56 0.74
CA MET A 110 -14.36 13.39 1.45
C MET A 110 -15.47 13.71 2.46
N LEU A 111 -15.77 15.00 2.66
CA LEU A 111 -16.65 15.55 3.68
C LEU A 111 -17.87 16.29 3.08
N MET A 112 -18.37 15.87 1.91
CA MET A 112 -19.66 16.36 1.38
C MET A 112 -20.69 15.24 1.22
#